data_AF-A0A7V7AII8-F1
#
_entry.id   AF-A0A7V7AII8-F1
#
_cell.length_a   1.000
_cell.length_b   1.000
_cell.length_c   1.000
_cell.angle_alpha   90.00
_cell.angle_beta   90.00
_cell.angle_gamma   90.00
#
_symmetry.space_group_name_H-M   'P 1'
#
loop_
_entity.id
_entity.type
_entity.pdbx_description
1 polymer ?
#
loop_
_entity_poly.entity_id
_entity_poly.type
_entity_poly.pdbx_seq_one_letter_code
_entity_poly.pdbx_strand_id
1 'polypeptide(L)'
;GRVDFRFLVKELSSLLGKSVRLQQIGSRDEARKCGGCGICGMELCCVKFSGGLKSISTDMARCQMIVHRGSERISGLCGRLKCCLAYEAEQYQELLKELPELGSVVKLKGGKEGTVIEAQALAQKIKVVLKDGSYVVVDLKDLE
;
A
#
# COMPACT_ATOMS: atom_id res chain seq x y z
N GLY A 1 9.46 -1.71 26.76
CA GLY A 1 9.91 -2.72 27.73
C GLY A 1 9.05 -3.96 27.61
N ARG A 2 9.61 -5.16 27.81
CA ARG A 2 8.85 -6.42 27.79
C ARG A 2 8.09 -6.51 29.13
N VAL A 3 6.76 -6.51 29.09
CA VAL A 3 5.92 -6.60 30.30
C VAL A 3 5.93 -8.05 30.81
N ASP A 4 6.22 -8.27 32.08
CA ASP A 4 6.17 -9.60 32.72
C ASP A 4 4.77 -9.87 33.28
N PHE A 5 4.10 -10.89 32.74
CA PHE A 5 2.74 -11.28 33.14
C PHE A 5 2.71 -12.53 34.04
N ARG A 6 3.85 -13.04 34.52
CA ARG A 6 3.91 -14.31 35.27
C ARG A 6 3.05 -14.30 36.54
N PHE A 7 3.01 -13.19 37.25
CA PHE A 7 2.17 -13.05 38.45
C PHE A 7 0.68 -13.14 38.09
N LEU A 8 0.25 -12.38 37.08
CA LEU A 8 -1.14 -12.39 36.59
C LEU A 8 -1.57 -13.78 36.10
N VAL A 9 -0.69 -14.52 35.42
CA VAL A 9 -0.99 -15.89 34.97
C VAL A 9 -1.25 -16.83 36.15
N LYS A 10 -0.48 -16.71 37.25
CA LYS A 10 -0.67 -17.53 38.45
C LYS A 10 -2.00 -17.21 39.13
N GLU A 11 -2.33 -15.94 39.30
CA GLU A 11 -3.60 -15.52 39.90
C GLU A 11 -4.81 -16.00 39.09
N LEU A 12 -4.79 -15.78 37.77
CA LEU A 12 -5.88 -16.22 36.88
C LEU A 12 -6.03 -17.74 36.86
N SER A 13 -4.92 -18.50 36.89
CA SER A 13 -4.97 -19.96 36.90
C SER A 13 -5.53 -20.49 38.22
N SER A 14 -5.19 -19.86 39.35
CA SER A 14 -5.74 -20.20 40.66
C SER A 14 -7.24 -19.88 40.75
N LEU A 15 -7.67 -18.76 40.17
CA LEU A 15 -9.07 -18.32 40.21
C LEU A 15 -9.98 -19.12 39.27
N LEU A 16 -9.48 -19.47 38.07
CA LEU A 16 -10.26 -20.19 37.05
C LEU A 16 -10.16 -21.72 37.18
N GLY A 17 -9.24 -22.23 38.00
CA GLY A 17 -8.97 -23.67 38.13
C GLY A 17 -8.51 -24.34 36.83
N LYS A 18 -7.97 -23.54 35.88
CA LYS A 18 -7.56 -23.98 34.54
C LYS A 18 -6.21 -23.38 34.19
N SER A 19 -5.47 -24.05 33.29
CA SER A 19 -4.20 -23.52 32.77
C SER A 19 -4.47 -22.32 31.86
N VAL A 20 -3.99 -21.14 32.24
CA VAL A 20 -4.15 -19.90 31.47
C VAL A 20 -2.88 -19.62 30.67
N ARG A 21 -3.02 -19.44 29.35
CA ARG A 21 -1.94 -19.01 28.46
C ARG A 21 -2.22 -17.61 27.93
N LEU A 22 -1.36 -16.65 28.27
CA LEU A 22 -1.39 -15.32 27.67
C LEU A 22 -0.53 -15.28 26.41
N GLN A 23 -1.05 -14.68 25.35
CA GLN A 23 -0.31 -14.45 24.11
C GLN A 23 -0.32 -12.97 23.78
N GLN A 24 0.87 -12.40 23.58
CA GLN A 24 0.99 -11.05 23.06
C GLN A 24 0.66 -11.08 21.57
N ILE A 25 -0.28 -10.23 21.15
CA ILE A 25 -0.65 -10.04 19.75
C ILE A 25 -0.13 -8.68 19.27
N GLY A 26 0.21 -8.58 17.97
CA GLY A 26 0.58 -7.30 17.38
C GLY A 26 -0.64 -6.41 17.13
N SER A 27 -0.43 -5.10 16.97
CA SER A 27 -1.52 -4.14 16.70
C SER A 27 -2.37 -4.50 15.46
N ARG A 28 -1.75 -5.13 14.46
CA ARG A 28 -2.46 -5.62 13.26
C ARG A 28 -3.36 -6.81 13.57
N ASP A 29 -2.91 -7.73 14.42
CA ASP A 29 -3.70 -8.90 14.82
C ASP A 29 -4.83 -8.50 15.75
N GLU A 30 -4.61 -7.50 16.61
CA GLU A 30 -5.67 -6.86 17.38
C GLU A 30 -6.74 -6.25 16.45
N ALA A 31 -6.34 -5.40 15.50
CA ALA A 31 -7.28 -4.83 14.53
C ALA A 31 -8.00 -5.91 13.69
N ARG A 32 -7.32 -7.02 13.36
CA ARG A 32 -7.94 -8.17 12.68
C ARG A 32 -8.99 -8.85 13.56
N LYS A 33 -8.71 -9.06 14.85
CA LYS A 33 -9.64 -9.68 15.79
C LYS A 33 -10.85 -8.79 16.08
N CYS A 34 -10.63 -7.49 16.26
CA CYS A 34 -11.71 -6.53 16.48
C CYS A 34 -12.56 -6.31 15.23
N GLY A 35 -11.96 -6.41 14.04
CA GLY A 35 -12.62 -6.12 12.77
C GLY A 35 -12.86 -4.62 12.58
N GLY A 36 -13.76 -4.29 11.64
CA GLY A 36 -14.16 -2.92 11.33
C GLY A 36 -13.97 -2.55 9.86
N CYS A 37 -14.11 -1.26 9.56
CA CYS A 37 -14.01 -0.71 8.21
C CYS A 37 -12.82 0.23 8.08
N GLY A 38 -12.04 0.08 7.01
CA GLY A 38 -10.97 1.02 6.66
C GLY A 38 -11.50 2.37 6.20
N ILE A 39 -10.60 3.32 5.99
CA ILE A 39 -10.96 4.66 5.47
C ILE A 39 -11.63 4.64 4.09
N CYS A 40 -11.52 3.52 3.36
CA CYS A 40 -12.18 3.28 2.09
C CYS A 40 -13.64 2.82 2.25
N GLY A 41 -14.15 2.68 3.48
CA GLY A 41 -15.49 2.18 3.77
C GLY A 41 -15.66 0.66 3.68
N MET A 42 -14.66 -0.06 3.16
CA MET A 42 -14.66 -1.52 3.10
C MET A 42 -14.15 -2.14 4.40
N GLU A 43 -14.45 -3.43 4.59
CA GLU A 43 -13.87 -4.23 5.67
C GLU A 43 -12.34 -4.12 5.71
N LEU A 44 -11.76 -4.28 6.89
CA LEU A 44 -10.30 -4.27 7.03
C LEU A 44 -9.65 -5.35 6.15
N CYS A 45 -8.69 -4.92 5.32
CA CYS A 45 -7.95 -5.82 4.43
C CYS A 45 -7.28 -6.97 5.18
N CYS A 46 -6.84 -6.78 6.44
CA CYS A 46 -6.25 -7.87 7.22
C CYS A 46 -7.26 -8.93 7.66
N VAL A 47 -8.55 -8.60 7.74
CA VAL A 47 -9.66 -9.55 8.01
C VAL A 47 -10.00 -10.28 6.72
N LYS A 48 -10.21 -9.52 5.63
CA LYS A 48 -10.54 -10.07 4.31
C LYS A 48 -9.49 -11.03 3.77
N PHE A 49 -8.21 -10.62 3.81
CA PHE A 49 -7.08 -11.40 3.28
C PHE A 49 -6.40 -12.20 4.40
N SER A 50 -7.15 -13.10 5.03
CA SER A 50 -6.72 -13.89 6.21
C SER A 50 -5.49 -14.78 5.95
N GLY A 51 -5.04 -14.95 4.70
CA GLY A 51 -3.81 -15.65 4.33
C GLY A 51 -2.57 -14.75 4.36
N GLY A 52 -1.74 -14.91 5.40
CA GLY A 52 -0.32 -14.52 5.43
C GLY A 52 0.06 -13.28 4.62
N LEU A 53 -0.30 -12.09 5.10
CA LEU A 53 0.15 -10.84 4.48
C LEU A 53 1.69 -10.82 4.42
N LYS A 54 2.22 -10.66 3.21
CA LYS A 54 3.66 -10.42 2.99
C LYS A 54 4.13 -9.23 3.82
N SER A 55 5.43 -9.17 4.11
CA SER A 55 6.03 -7.98 4.70
C SER A 55 5.71 -6.77 3.81
N ILE A 56 5.14 -5.71 4.41
CA ILE A 56 4.77 -4.50 3.68
C ILE A 56 5.88 -3.49 3.87
N SER A 57 6.45 -3.00 2.78
CA SER A 57 7.49 -1.97 2.78
C SER A 57 6.98 -0.65 2.22
N THR A 58 7.69 0.43 2.54
CA THR A 58 7.40 1.77 2.00
C THR A 58 7.60 1.82 0.47
N ASP A 59 8.44 0.95 -0.09
CA ASP A 59 8.65 0.85 -1.55
C ASP A 59 7.38 0.43 -2.29
N MET A 60 6.52 -0.38 -1.68
CA MET A 60 5.21 -0.72 -2.27
C MET A 60 4.35 0.54 -2.43
N ALA A 61 4.38 1.44 -1.45
CA ALA A 61 3.67 2.71 -1.54
C ALA A 61 4.31 3.67 -2.57
N ARG A 62 5.64 3.60 -2.78
CA ARG A 62 6.35 4.37 -3.82
C ARG A 62 5.93 3.91 -5.21
N CYS A 63 5.87 2.59 -5.42
CA CYS A 63 5.38 1.98 -6.66
C CYS A 63 3.97 2.48 -7.01
N GLN A 64 3.11 2.63 -6.01
CA GLN A 64 1.75 3.13 -6.19
C GLN A 64 1.63 4.66 -6.28
N MET A 65 2.74 5.41 -6.23
CA MET A 65 2.75 6.87 -6.28
C MET A 65 1.88 7.54 -5.21
N ILE A 66 1.76 6.96 -4.01
CA ILE A 66 0.94 7.55 -2.91
C ILE A 66 1.75 8.03 -1.71
N VAL A 67 3.06 7.77 -1.66
CA VAL A 67 3.93 8.18 -0.54
C VAL A 67 3.95 9.70 -0.34
N HIS A 68 3.86 10.48 -1.42
CA HIS A 68 3.85 11.95 -1.35
C HIS A 68 2.59 12.54 -0.69
N ARG A 69 1.56 11.72 -0.42
CA ARG A 69 0.27 12.16 0.13
C ARG A 69 0.20 12.14 1.66
N GLY A 70 1.29 11.82 2.35
CA GLY A 70 1.37 11.81 3.81
C GLY A 70 1.35 10.41 4.43
N SER A 71 1.93 10.28 5.63
CA SER A 71 2.04 9.01 6.35
C SER A 71 0.67 8.48 6.79
N GLU A 72 -0.27 9.39 7.11
CA GLU A 72 -1.65 9.06 7.46
C GLU A 72 -2.40 8.36 6.33
N ARG A 73 -2.07 8.68 5.07
CA ARG A 73 -2.71 8.08 3.89
C ARG A 73 -2.21 6.67 3.61
N ILE A 74 -1.02 6.29 4.04
CA ILE A 74 -0.45 4.95 3.83
C ILE A 74 -0.56 4.05 5.06
N SER A 75 -0.95 4.62 6.19
CA SER A 75 -1.18 3.91 7.45
C SER A 75 -2.62 3.38 7.53
N GLY A 76 -2.76 2.16 8.04
CA GLY A 76 -4.05 1.55 8.37
C GLY A 76 -4.47 1.87 9.80
N LEU A 77 -5.69 1.47 10.18
CA LEU A 77 -6.23 1.70 11.53
C LEU A 77 -5.37 1.12 12.66
N CYS A 78 -4.61 0.05 12.37
CA CYS A 78 -3.68 -0.56 13.33
C CYS A 78 -2.36 0.22 13.54
N GLY A 79 -2.21 1.40 12.93
CA GLY A 79 -1.00 2.24 13.01
C GLY A 79 0.18 1.71 12.19
N ARG A 80 0.00 0.65 11.40
CA ARG A 80 1.01 0.10 10.47
C ARG A 80 0.60 0.37 9.02
N LEU A 81 1.53 0.18 8.09
CA LEU A 81 1.25 0.27 6.65
C LEU A 81 0.03 -0.57 6.24
N LYS A 82 -0.77 -0.01 5.34
CA LYS A 82 -1.99 -0.63 4.81
C LYS A 82 -1.68 -1.96 4.13
N CYS A 83 -2.55 -2.94 4.36
CA CYS A 83 -2.37 -4.28 3.80
C CYS A 83 -2.67 -4.35 2.30
N CYS A 84 -3.52 -3.44 1.78
CA CYS A 84 -3.80 -3.31 0.36
C CYS A 84 -2.53 -2.95 -0.46
N LEU A 85 -1.55 -2.27 0.14
CA LEU A 85 -0.27 -1.96 -0.50
C LEU A 85 0.43 -3.21 -1.02
N ALA A 86 0.49 -4.26 -0.19
CA ALA A 86 1.11 -5.52 -0.60
C ALA A 86 0.21 -6.34 -1.53
N TYR A 87 -1.11 -6.22 -1.39
CA TYR A 87 -2.06 -6.92 -2.24
C TYR A 87 -1.99 -6.43 -3.69
N GLU A 88 -1.90 -5.11 -3.89
CA GLU A 88 -1.92 -4.47 -5.20
C GLU A 88 -0.52 -4.29 -5.81
N ALA A 89 0.54 -4.47 -5.02
CA ALA A 89 1.92 -4.18 -5.46
C ALA A 89 2.32 -4.94 -6.72
N GLU A 90 1.94 -6.21 -6.86
CA GLU A 90 2.30 -7.06 -8.00
C GLU A 90 1.67 -6.52 -9.29
N GLN A 91 0.36 -6.23 -9.26
CA GLN A 91 -0.35 -5.65 -10.40
C GLN A 91 0.22 -4.28 -10.78
N TYR A 92 0.53 -3.42 -9.79
CA TYR A 92 1.17 -2.14 -10.07
C TYR A 92 2.54 -2.29 -10.74
N GLN A 93 3.35 -3.27 -10.31
CA GLN A 93 4.65 -3.53 -10.92
C GLN A 93 4.52 -4.02 -12.36
N GLU A 94 3.50 -4.82 -12.68
CA GLU A 94 3.23 -5.26 -14.06
C GLU A 94 2.82 -4.07 -14.94
N LEU A 95 1.87 -3.26 -14.48
CA LEU A 95 1.39 -2.09 -15.23
C LEU A 95 2.48 -1.05 -15.46
N LEU A 96 3.40 -0.87 -14.50
CA LEU A 96 4.53 0.05 -14.64
C LEU A 96 5.57 -0.41 -15.66
N LYS A 97 5.71 -1.72 -15.93
CA LYS A 97 6.63 -2.22 -16.96
C LYS A 97 6.20 -1.85 -18.37
N GLU A 98 4.91 -1.64 -18.58
CA GLU A 98 4.36 -1.22 -19.87
C GLU A 98 4.55 0.29 -20.10
N LEU A 99 4.71 1.06 -19.02
CA LEU A 99 4.83 2.52 -19.07
C LEU A 99 6.30 2.94 -19.28
N PRO A 100 6.54 4.01 -20.05
CA PRO A 100 7.88 4.58 -20.17
C PRO A 100 8.36 5.16 -18.82
N GLU A 101 9.67 5.10 -18.59
CA GLU A 101 10.27 5.57 -17.34
C GLU A 101 10.07 7.08 -17.15
N LEU A 102 9.92 7.50 -15.89
CA LEU A 102 9.88 8.92 -15.55
C LEU A 102 11.18 9.61 -16.01
N GLY A 103 11.06 10.74 -16.70
CA GLY A 103 12.19 11.48 -17.27
C GLY A 103 12.64 11.00 -18.66
N SER A 104 12.08 9.90 -19.17
CA SER A 104 12.34 9.48 -20.55
C SER A 104 11.72 10.46 -21.56
N VAL A 105 12.35 10.58 -22.73
CA VAL A 105 11.83 11.37 -23.86
C VAL A 105 11.01 10.43 -24.74
N VAL A 106 9.75 10.78 -24.98
CA VAL A 106 8.82 9.99 -25.78
C VAL A 106 8.34 10.78 -27.00
N LYS A 107 8.08 10.05 -28.09
CA LYS A 107 7.45 10.60 -29.30
C LYS A 107 5.95 10.37 -29.24
N LEU A 108 5.20 11.45 -29.44
CA LEU A 108 3.75 11.45 -29.49
C LEU A 108 3.30 11.41 -30.93
N LYS A 109 2.14 10.79 -31.19
CA LYS A 109 1.46 10.85 -32.49
C LYS A 109 1.38 12.28 -33.00
N GLY A 110 1.95 12.52 -34.17
CA GLY A 110 2.04 13.84 -34.79
C GLY A 110 3.42 14.48 -34.66
N GLY A 111 4.46 13.69 -34.37
CA GLY A 111 5.87 14.11 -34.41
C GLY A 111 6.30 15.03 -33.28
N LYS A 112 5.48 15.19 -32.24
CA LYS A 112 5.84 15.99 -31.06
C LYS A 112 6.65 15.16 -30.08
N GLU A 113 7.69 15.76 -29.52
CA GLU A 113 8.53 15.12 -28.51
C GLU A 113 8.35 15.82 -27.17
N GLY A 114 8.38 15.04 -26.09
CA GLY A 114 8.39 15.59 -24.75
C GLY A 114 8.93 14.60 -23.71
N THR A 115 9.09 15.11 -22.49
CA THR A 115 9.64 14.34 -21.37
C THR A 115 8.52 13.87 -20.45
N VAL A 116 8.53 12.61 -20.06
CA VAL A 116 7.56 12.05 -19.12
C VAL A 116 7.81 12.62 -17.72
N ILE A 117 6.81 13.29 -17.14
CA ILE A 117 6.90 13.88 -15.79
C ILE A 117 6.07 13.11 -14.76
N GLU A 118 5.05 12.38 -15.20
CA GLU A 118 4.17 11.59 -14.32
C GLU A 118 3.65 10.37 -15.08
N ALA A 119 3.58 9.23 -14.41
CA ALA A 119 3.02 7.99 -14.94
C ALA A 119 1.85 7.53 -14.07
N GLN A 120 0.72 7.21 -14.71
CA GLN A 120 -0.50 6.77 -14.05
C GLN A 120 -0.74 5.29 -14.35
N ALA A 121 -0.19 4.41 -13.52
CA ALA A 121 -0.21 2.95 -13.70
C ALA A 121 -1.62 2.39 -14.00
N LEU A 122 -2.63 2.76 -13.20
CA LEU A 122 -3.99 2.24 -13.37
C LEU A 122 -4.71 2.76 -14.63
N ALA A 123 -4.42 3.99 -15.03
CA ALA A 123 -5.06 4.61 -16.18
C ALA A 123 -4.34 4.30 -17.50
N GLN A 124 -3.14 3.71 -17.44
CA GLN A 124 -2.25 3.52 -18.59
C GLN A 124 -2.00 4.83 -19.36
N LYS A 125 -1.82 5.92 -18.59
CA LYS A 125 -1.60 7.27 -19.09
C LYS A 125 -0.29 7.83 -18.57
N ILE A 126 0.30 8.70 -19.38
CA ILE A 126 1.48 9.47 -19.01
C ILE A 126 1.21 10.96 -19.19
N LYS A 127 1.80 11.75 -18.30
CA LYS A 127 1.85 13.20 -18.44
C LYS A 127 3.21 13.56 -18.99
N VAL A 128 3.21 14.24 -20.12
CA VAL A 128 4.41 14.61 -20.87
C VAL A 128 4.52 16.13 -20.90
N VAL A 129 5.70 16.66 -20.62
CA VAL A 129 6.03 18.07 -20.84
C VAL A 129 6.68 18.23 -22.22
N LEU A 130 6.09 19.08 -23.06
CA LEU A 130 6.59 19.39 -24.39
C LEU A 130 7.69 20.45 -24.33
N LYS A 131 8.47 20.59 -25.42
CA LYS A 131 9.55 21.59 -25.52
C LYS A 131 9.06 23.04 -25.38
N ASP A 132 7.78 23.30 -25.64
CA ASP A 132 7.13 24.61 -25.48
C ASP A 132 6.69 24.91 -24.03
N GLY A 133 6.94 23.98 -23.09
CA GLY A 133 6.55 24.11 -21.68
C GLY A 133 5.10 23.74 -21.40
N SER A 134 4.31 23.37 -22.42
CA SER A 134 2.95 22.85 -22.23
C SER A 134 3.00 21.40 -21.77
N TYR A 135 1.95 20.96 -21.06
CA TYR A 135 1.79 19.58 -20.62
C TYR A 135 0.58 18.93 -21.26
N VAL A 136 0.75 17.70 -21.72
CA VAL A 136 -0.31 16.88 -22.29
C VAL A 136 -0.39 15.55 -21.56
N VAL A 137 -1.62 15.06 -21.36
CA VAL A 137 -1.86 13.71 -20.84
C VAL A 137 -2.24 12.85 -22.03
N VAL A 138 -1.49 11.78 -22.25
CA VAL A 138 -1.67 10.88 -23.39
C VAL A 138 -1.81 9.44 -22.91
N ASP A 139 -2.60 8.66 -23.64
CA ASP A 139 -2.72 7.23 -23.44
C ASP A 139 -1.50 6.52 -24.06
N LEU A 140 -1.12 5.36 -23.51
CA LEU A 140 0.01 4.57 -24.00
C LEU A 140 -0.10 4.20 -25.49
N LYS A 141 -1.34 4.09 -25.99
CA LYS A 141 -1.65 3.81 -27.40
C LYS A 141 -1.31 4.95 -28.35
N ASP A 142 -1.09 6.16 -27.82
CA ASP A 142 -0.80 7.37 -28.59
C ASP A 142 0.70 7.72 -28.63
N LEU A 143 1.53 6.81 -28.13
CA LEU A 143 2.97 6.81 -28.33
C LEU A 143 3.29 6.22 -29.72
N GLU A 144 4.28 6.83 -30.39
CA GLU A 144 4.87 6.33 -31.64
C GLU A 144 6.06 5.39 -31.38
#